data_AF-G1PTA2-F1
#
_entry.id   AF-G1PTA2-F1
#
_cell.length_a   1.000
_cell.length_b   1.000
_cell.length_c   1.000
_cell.angle_alpha   90.00
_cell.angle_beta   90.00
_cell.angle_gamma   90.00
#
_symmetry.space_group_name_H-M   'P 1'
#
loop_
_entity.id
_entity.type
_entity.pdbx_description
1 polymer ?
#
loop_
_entity_poly.entity_id
_entity_poly.type
_entity_poly.pdbx_seq_one_letter_code
_entity_poly.pdbx_strand_id
1 'polypeptide(L)'
;MAADYLWMEGIPLYTDIITDVRSLRDEFAVRDEDVITLSYPKSGTSWTKEIVNLLHAGGDPSWVQSVVSWGRSPCVETREGLELTKKQQDPCSYSSHLPVQLFPKSLFTSKAKV
;
A
#
# COMPACT_ATOMS: atom_id res chain seq x y z
N MET A 1 -25.10 -0.08 -2.61
CA MET A 1 -24.93 1.25 -1.99
C MET A 1 -24.32 2.16 -3.06
N ALA A 2 -24.83 3.37 -3.26
CA ALA A 2 -24.18 4.33 -4.16
C ALA A 2 -22.85 4.74 -3.52
N ALA A 3 -21.74 4.62 -4.25
CA ALA A 3 -20.44 5.00 -3.73
C ALA A 3 -20.33 6.52 -3.75
N ASP A 4 -20.28 7.14 -2.57
CA ASP A 4 -19.82 8.51 -2.47
C ASP A 4 -18.31 8.53 -2.76
N TYR A 5 -17.85 9.57 -3.47
CA TYR A 5 -16.44 9.73 -3.82
C TYR A 5 -15.87 10.95 -3.09
N LEU A 6 -14.66 10.79 -2.54
CA LEU A 6 -13.86 11.88 -2.02
C LEU A 6 -13.06 12.46 -3.17
N TRP A 7 -13.34 13.71 -3.54
CA TRP A 7 -12.59 14.39 -4.59
C TRP A 7 -11.36 15.09 -4.01
N MET A 8 -10.18 14.72 -4.51
CA MET A 8 -8.89 15.25 -4.06
C MET A 8 -8.05 15.63 -5.28
N GLU A 9 -7.71 16.92 -5.42
CA GLU A 9 -6.91 17.43 -6.54
C GLU A 9 -7.43 16.97 -7.93
N GLY A 10 -8.75 16.89 -8.08
CA GLY A 10 -9.42 16.45 -9.31
C GLY A 10 -9.54 14.93 -9.49
N ILE A 11 -9.21 14.15 -8.46
CA ILE A 11 -9.20 12.68 -8.51
C ILE A 11 -10.29 12.13 -7.59
N PRO A 12 -11.17 11.25 -8.07
CA PRO A 12 -12.17 10.59 -7.24
C PRO A 12 -11.53 9.42 -6.49
N LEU A 13 -11.59 9.48 -5.17
CA LEU A 13 -11.11 8.44 -4.27
C LEU A 13 -12.30 7.80 -3.54
N TYR A 14 -12.18 6.53 -3.15
CA TYR A 14 -13.28 5.79 -2.53
C TYR A 14 -13.43 6.13 -1.03
N THR A 15 -14.56 6.72 -0.61
CA THR A 15 -14.72 7.37 0.71
C THR A 15 -14.57 6.45 1.91
N ASP A 16 -15.07 5.21 1.86
CA ASP A 16 -15.29 4.43 3.09
C ASP A 16 -14.00 3.87 3.73
N ILE A 17 -12.88 4.00 3.04
CA ILE A 17 -11.65 3.28 3.39
C ILE A 17 -10.49 4.24 3.68
N ILE A 18 -10.57 5.49 3.19
CA ILE A 18 -9.40 6.34 2.99
C ILE A 18 -9.01 7.12 4.24
N THR A 19 -7.74 7.05 4.61
CA THR A 19 -7.12 7.88 5.65
C THR A 19 -6.94 9.33 5.18
N ASP A 20 -6.46 10.24 6.01
CA ASP A 20 -6.07 11.56 5.52
C ASP A 20 -4.91 11.44 4.51
N VAL A 21 -5.24 11.42 3.22
CA VAL A 21 -4.28 11.29 2.12
C VAL A 21 -3.31 12.46 2.09
N ARG A 22 -3.67 13.64 2.62
CA ARG A 22 -2.75 14.78 2.69
C ARG A 22 -1.66 14.52 3.73
N SER A 23 -2.05 14.11 4.94
CA SER A 23 -1.10 13.68 5.98
C SER A 23 -0.26 12.49 5.48
N LEU A 24 -0.87 11.51 4.82
CA LEU A 24 -0.10 10.41 4.21
C LEU A 24 0.94 10.93 3.20
N ARG A 25 0.57 11.84 2.29
CA ARG A 25 1.50 12.39 1.30
C ARG A 25 2.65 13.17 1.94
N ASP A 26 2.32 13.98 2.93
CA ASP A 26 3.22 15.02 3.45
C ASP A 26 4.03 14.55 4.68
N GLU A 27 3.55 13.58 5.45
CA GLU A 27 4.13 13.16 6.73
C GLU A 27 4.61 11.70 6.76
N PHE A 28 4.09 10.81 5.89
CA PHE A 28 4.49 9.41 5.89
C PHE A 28 5.94 9.24 5.41
N ALA A 29 6.75 8.56 6.22
CA ALA A 29 8.14 8.26 5.91
C ALA A 29 8.26 6.86 5.29
N VAL A 30 8.57 6.83 3.99
CA VAL A 30 8.95 5.61 3.28
C VAL A 30 10.36 5.20 3.73
N ARG A 31 10.55 3.91 4.05
CA ARG A 31 11.84 3.36 4.50
C ARG A 31 12.65 2.88 3.30
N ASP A 32 13.97 2.88 3.42
CA ASP A 32 14.86 2.47 2.32
C ASP A 32 14.67 0.99 1.93
N GLU A 33 14.24 0.16 2.87
CA GLU A 33 14.01 -1.28 2.70
C GLU A 33 12.58 -1.63 2.25
N ASP A 34 11.69 -0.64 2.11
CA ASP A 34 10.30 -0.87 1.74
C ASP A 34 10.16 -1.45 0.32
N VAL A 35 9.21 -2.37 0.17
CA VAL A 35 8.77 -2.90 -1.13
C VAL A 35 7.32 -2.50 -1.38
N ILE A 36 7.10 -1.65 -2.37
CA ILE A 36 5.82 -0.98 -2.61
C ILE A 36 5.23 -1.48 -3.92
N THR A 37 4.05 -2.10 -3.87
CA THR A 37 3.30 -2.43 -5.09
C THR A 37 2.37 -1.28 -5.47
N LEU A 38 2.73 -0.52 -6.50
CA LEU A 38 1.87 0.52 -7.08
C LEU A 38 1.11 0.01 -8.29
N SER A 39 -0.19 0.29 -8.34
CA SER A 39 -1.03 -0.13 -9.46
C SER A 39 -2.30 0.68 -9.56
N TYR A 40 -2.82 0.88 -10.77
CA TYR A 40 -4.20 1.34 -10.92
C TYR A 40 -5.17 0.26 -10.41
N PRO A 41 -6.32 0.63 -9.80
CA PRO A 41 -7.29 -0.35 -9.32
C PRO A 41 -7.64 -1.37 -10.40
N LYS A 42 -7.69 -2.65 -10.00
CA LYS A 42 -8.01 -3.80 -10.86
C LYS A 42 -6.93 -4.21 -11.88
N SER A 43 -5.74 -3.61 -11.87
CA SER A 43 -4.62 -4.00 -12.75
C SER A 43 -3.83 -5.24 -12.28
N GLY A 44 -4.43 -6.13 -11.49
CA GLY A 44 -3.76 -7.35 -11.01
C GLY A 44 -2.92 -7.19 -9.74
N THR A 45 -3.18 -6.15 -8.93
CA THR A 45 -2.47 -5.89 -7.65
C THR A 45 -2.39 -7.10 -6.74
N SER A 46 -3.49 -7.86 -6.60
CA SER A 46 -3.51 -9.08 -5.78
C SER A 46 -2.53 -10.13 -6.29
N TRP A 47 -2.38 -10.27 -7.61
CA TRP A 47 -1.47 -11.23 -8.20
C TRP A 47 -0.01 -10.84 -7.93
N THR A 48 0.34 -9.57 -8.17
CA THR A 48 1.68 -9.05 -7.88
C THR A 48 2.04 -9.17 -6.40
N LYS A 49 1.11 -8.84 -5.49
CA LYS A 49 1.28 -9.00 -4.04
C LYS A 49 1.62 -10.44 -3.66
N GLU A 50 0.89 -11.41 -4.19
CA GLU A 50 1.16 -12.82 -3.85
C GLU A 50 2.51 -13.29 -4.38
N ILE A 51 2.92 -12.85 -5.58
CA ILE A 51 4.26 -13.15 -6.11
C ILE A 51 5.33 -12.59 -5.17
N VAL A 52 5.23 -11.31 -4.79
CA VAL A 52 6.20 -10.65 -3.89
C VAL A 52 6.24 -11.33 -2.52
N ASN A 53 5.08 -11.69 -1.96
CA ASN A 53 4.99 -12.37 -0.66
C ASN A 53 5.60 -13.78 -0.69
N LEU A 54 5.40 -14.53 -1.77
CA LEU A 54 6.05 -15.84 -1.93
C LEU A 54 7.57 -15.70 -2.08
N LEU A 55 8.05 -14.70 -2.83
CA LEU A 55 9.48 -14.41 -2.93
C LEU A 55 10.07 -14.07 -1.56
N HIS A 56 9.35 -13.29 -0.76
CA HIS A 56 9.76 -12.95 0.61
C HIS A 56 9.86 -14.18 1.52
N ALA A 57 8.93 -15.14 1.37
CA ALA A 57 8.93 -16.40 2.10
C ALA A 57 9.87 -17.47 1.51
N GLY A 58 10.74 -17.14 0.56
CA GLY A 58 11.63 -18.12 -0.08
C GLY A 58 10.90 -19.21 -0.87
N GLY A 59 9.66 -18.93 -1.30
CA GLY A 59 8.78 -19.86 -2.00
C GLY A 59 7.90 -20.74 -1.10
N ASP A 60 7.99 -20.62 0.23
CA ASP A 60 7.13 -21.37 1.15
C ASP A 60 5.70 -20.78 1.19
N PRO A 61 4.66 -21.55 0.80
CA PRO A 61 3.28 -21.07 0.80
C PRO A 61 2.65 -21.00 2.20
N SER A 62 3.27 -21.57 3.25
CA SER A 62 2.68 -21.70 4.58
C SER A 62 2.26 -20.34 5.17
N TRP A 63 3.09 -19.31 4.98
CA TRP A 63 2.78 -17.95 5.43
C TRP A 63 1.67 -17.28 4.60
N VAL A 64 1.70 -17.47 3.28
CA VAL A 64 0.71 -16.91 2.36
C VAL A 64 -0.69 -17.53 2.55
N GLN A 65 -0.74 -18.79 2.99
CA GLN A 65 -1.99 -19.50 3.27
C GLN A 65 -2.54 -19.25 4.68
N SER A 66 -1.70 -18.82 5.63
CA SER A 66 -2.10 -18.62 7.04
C SER A 66 -2.57 -17.20 7.35
N VAL A 67 -2.08 -16.21 6.61
CA VAL A 67 -2.46 -14.79 6.78
C VAL A 67 -3.38 -14.37 5.62
N VAL A 68 -4.16 -13.31 5.79
CA VAL A 68 -4.92 -12.69 4.70
C VAL A 68 -4.04 -11.72 3.90
N SER A 69 -4.28 -11.59 2.59
CA SER A 69 -3.42 -10.82 1.67
C SER A 69 -3.22 -9.35 2.10
N TRP A 70 -4.27 -8.69 2.59
CA TRP A 70 -4.19 -7.31 3.08
C TRP A 70 -3.45 -7.18 4.43
N GLY A 71 -3.31 -8.27 5.19
CA GLY A 71 -2.49 -8.32 6.40
C GLY A 71 -1.00 -8.48 6.10
N ARG A 72 -0.65 -9.08 4.96
CA ARG A 72 0.75 -9.20 4.50
C ARG A 72 1.24 -7.97 3.75
N SER A 73 0.41 -7.47 2.84
CA SER A 73 0.71 -6.30 2.00
C SER A 73 -0.46 -5.31 2.07
N PRO A 74 -0.55 -4.55 3.18
CA PRO A 74 -1.62 -3.59 3.41
C PRO A 74 -1.70 -2.51 2.34
N CYS A 75 -2.88 -1.93 2.16
CA CYS A 75 -3.05 -0.78 1.27
C CYS A 75 -2.93 0.52 2.09
N VAL A 76 -1.87 1.29 1.83
CA VAL A 76 -1.43 2.39 2.72
C VAL A 76 -2.40 3.58 2.75
N GLU A 77 -3.19 3.76 1.68
CA GLU A 77 -4.26 4.78 1.64
C GLU A 77 -5.42 4.46 2.57
N THR A 78 -5.51 3.21 3.05
CA THR A 78 -6.60 2.76 3.93
C THR A 78 -6.23 3.00 5.39
N ARG A 79 -7.21 3.35 6.25
CA ARG A 79 -6.91 3.59 7.68
C ARG A 79 -6.26 2.37 8.35
N GLU A 80 -6.81 1.18 8.11
CA GLU A 80 -6.26 -0.06 8.67
C GLU A 80 -4.91 -0.40 8.07
N GLY A 81 -4.75 -0.23 6.75
CA GLY A 81 -3.50 -0.52 6.08
C GLY A 81 -2.37 0.40 6.48
N LEU A 82 -2.64 1.69 6.73
CA LEU A 82 -1.65 2.62 7.27
C LEU A 82 -1.14 2.17 8.64
N GLU A 83 -2.06 1.77 9.54
CA GLU A 83 -1.69 1.31 10.88
C GLU A 83 -0.94 -0.03 10.86
N LEU A 84 -1.28 -0.93 9.94
CA LEU A 84 -0.52 -2.17 9.73
C LEU A 84 0.89 -1.89 9.20
N THR A 85 1.00 -1.01 8.21
CA THR A 85 2.29 -0.62 7.60
C THR A 85 3.24 -0.05 8.66
N LYS A 86 2.74 0.83 9.55
CA LYS A 86 3.53 1.41 10.65
C LYS A 86 4.02 0.39 11.68
N LYS A 87 3.30 -0.71 11.88
CA LYS A 87 3.63 -1.75 12.88
C LYS A 87 4.52 -2.86 12.33
N GLN A 88 4.67 -2.96 11.02
CA GLN A 88 5.38 -4.04 10.36
C GLN A 88 6.91 -3.86 10.51
N GLN A 89 7.59 -4.95 10.91
CA GLN A 89 9.06 -4.99 10.96
C GLN A 89 9.64 -5.11 9.54
N ASP A 90 10.92 -4.76 9.38
CA ASP A 90 11.60 -4.89 8.09
C ASP A 90 11.76 -6.35 7.66
N PRO A 91 11.67 -6.63 6.34
CA PRO A 91 11.30 -5.71 5.25
C PRO A 91 9.78 -5.52 5.19
N CYS A 92 9.32 -4.26 5.20
CA CYS A 92 7.90 -3.95 5.10
C CYS A 92 7.44 -3.99 3.62
N SER A 93 6.34 -4.68 3.34
CA SER A 93 5.71 -4.70 2.01
C SER A 93 4.29 -4.14 2.09
N TYR A 94 3.94 -3.23 1.19
CA TYR A 94 2.60 -2.65 1.12
C TYR A 94 2.24 -2.24 -0.31
N SER A 95 1.02 -1.75 -0.51
CA SER A 95 0.54 -1.32 -1.81
C SER A 95 -0.16 0.02 -1.75
N SER A 96 -0.32 0.63 -2.92
CA SER A 96 -1.19 1.78 -3.09
C SER A 96 -1.77 1.87 -4.50
N HIS A 97 -2.92 2.52 -4.60
CA HIS A 97 -3.53 2.98 -5.82
C HIS A 97 -3.45 4.50 -5.99
N LEU A 98 -2.79 5.19 -5.06
CA LEU A 98 -2.64 6.63 -5.14
C LEU A 98 -1.79 7.00 -6.37
N PRO A 99 -2.24 7.99 -7.14
CA PRO A 99 -1.43 8.52 -8.22
C PRO A 99 -0.22 9.27 -7.65
N VAL A 100 0.82 9.42 -8.47
CA VAL A 100 2.14 9.92 -8.07
C VAL A 100 2.10 11.25 -7.29
N GLN A 101 1.18 12.15 -7.63
CA GLN A 101 1.02 13.46 -6.97
C GLN A 101 0.41 13.39 -5.56
N LEU A 102 -0.27 12.28 -5.23
CA LEU A 102 -0.86 12.02 -3.92
C LEU A 102 -0.03 11.03 -3.09
N PHE A 103 1.02 10.44 -3.67
CA PHE A 103 1.86 9.46 -2.99
C PHE A 103 2.90 10.14 -2.06
N PRO A 104 3.34 9.50 -0.95
CA PRO A 104 4.32 10.06 -0.03
C PRO A 104 5.54 10.69 -0.71
N LYS A 105 5.79 11.97 -0.39
CA LYS A 105 6.94 12.73 -0.95
C LYS A 105 8.28 12.12 -0.57
N SER A 106 8.35 11.45 0.59
CA SER A 106 9.55 10.76 1.07
C SER A 106 10.01 9.64 0.14
N LEU A 107 9.11 9.08 -0.69
CA LEU A 107 9.46 8.08 -1.70
C LEU A 107 10.60 8.57 -2.60
N PHE A 108 10.51 9.82 -3.10
CA PHE A 108 11.44 10.37 -4.08
C PHE A 108 12.85 10.62 -3.52
N THR A 109 13.01 10.56 -2.20
CA THR A 109 14.29 10.68 -1.51
C THR A 109 14.78 9.36 -0.92
N SER A 110 13.91 8.33 -0.88
CA SER A 110 14.22 7.01 -0.32
C SER A 110 14.87 6.07 -1.34
N LYS A 111 15.39 4.94 -0.87
CA LYS A 111 15.87 3.82 -1.70
C LYS A 111 14.88 2.67 -1.82
N ALA A 112 13.63 2.90 -1.40
CA ALA A 112 12.55 1.91 -1.49
C ALA A 112 12.39 1.39 -2.93
N LYS A 113 11.93 0.16 -3.04
CA LYS A 113 11.62 -0.46 -4.33
C LYS A 113 10.14 -0.29 -4.63
N VAL A 114 9.86 0.12 -5.87
CA VAL A 114 8.51 0.33 -6.41
C VAL A 114 8.30 -0.59 -7.60
#